data_AF-A0A3C0EDP5-F1
#
_entry.id   AF-A0A3C0EDP5-F1
#
_cell.length_a   1.000
_cell.length_b   1.000
_cell.length_c   1.000
_cell.angle_alpha   90.00
_cell.angle_beta   90.00
_cell.angle_gamma   90.00
#
_symmetry.space_group_name_H-M   'P 1'
#
loop_
_entity.id
_entity.type
_entity.pdbx_description
1 polymer ?
#
loop_
_entity_poly.entity_id
_entity_poly.type
_entity_poly.pdbx_seq_one_letter_code
_entity_poly.pdbx_strand_id
1 'polypeptide(L)'
;MGYSNVSVLDGGINKWSTQDFPTEWGSNVISKVFGEKMEVVHHVPEIEATDLHERIERGDKLVILDTRTPEEYQRFCIPGGRSVPGGELALRVTDITKDLDKDTTVIVNCAGRTRSIIGTRVLQRMGFTNLFGLKNGTSGWVLAGYELETGADRLDLPEPSVEGIAAAEAYADKLADEDGVRYMDIAKLQSMLANREKEAAFFVDVRTIQEYEGGHIPGFRWFPGGQVVQRSD
;
A
#
# COMPACT_ATOMS: atom_id res chain seq x y z
N MET A 1 -17.81 10.80 27.90
CA MET A 1 -16.68 10.14 27.22
C MET A 1 -15.58 9.64 28.17
N GLY A 2 -15.52 10.03 29.45
CA GLY A 2 -14.62 9.39 30.43
C GLY A 2 -13.12 9.72 30.31
N TYR A 3 -12.71 10.55 29.33
CA TYR A 3 -11.34 11.05 29.25
C TYR A 3 -10.99 11.89 30.48
N SER A 4 -9.96 11.46 31.22
CA SER A 4 -9.49 12.08 32.47
C SER A 4 -8.22 12.92 32.31
N ASN A 5 -7.47 12.73 31.23
CA ASN A 5 -6.24 13.47 30.94
C ASN A 5 -6.43 14.28 29.64
N VAL A 6 -6.96 15.50 29.78
CA VAL A 6 -7.25 16.40 28.66
C VAL A 6 -6.57 17.73 28.91
N SER A 7 -5.90 18.27 27.88
CA SER A 7 -5.23 19.57 27.92
C SER A 7 -5.61 20.39 26.68
N VAL A 8 -5.59 21.71 26.83
CA VAL A 8 -5.80 22.66 25.72
C VAL A 8 -4.46 23.30 25.38
N LEU A 9 -4.12 23.33 24.09
CA LEU A 9 -2.93 24.03 23.61
C LEU A 9 -3.13 25.54 23.75
N ASP A 10 -2.34 26.18 24.62
CA ASP A 10 -2.40 27.62 24.85
C ASP A 10 -2.14 28.39 23.55
N GLY A 11 -3.07 29.28 23.17
CA GLY A 11 -3.04 30.05 21.92
C GLY A 11 -3.25 29.23 20.64
N GLY A 12 -3.42 27.91 20.73
CA GLY A 12 -3.73 27.01 19.63
C GLY A 12 -2.76 27.10 18.45
N ILE A 13 -3.27 26.83 17.24
CA ILE A 13 -2.49 26.89 16.00
C ILE A 13 -1.96 28.30 15.71
N ASN A 14 -2.68 29.35 16.10
CA ASN A 14 -2.25 30.73 15.87
C ASN A 14 -0.93 31.00 16.60
N LYS A 15 -0.85 30.67 17.90
CA LYS A 15 0.38 30.84 18.68
C LYS A 15 1.49 29.94 18.18
N TRP A 16 1.18 28.69 17.85
CA TRP A 16 2.12 27.73 17.24
C TRP A 16 2.77 28.30 15.97
N SER A 17 1.97 28.77 15.02
CA SER A 17 2.44 29.35 13.76
C SER A 17 3.20 30.66 13.96
N THR A 18 2.76 31.54 14.87
CA THR A 18 3.47 32.81 15.15
C THR A 18 4.83 32.64 15.85
N GLN A 19 5.11 31.44 16.36
CA GLN A 19 6.40 31.07 16.94
C GLN A 19 7.29 30.32 15.93
N ASP A 20 6.92 30.34 14.64
CA ASP A 20 7.65 29.70 13.54
C ASP A 20 7.83 28.17 13.71
N PHE A 21 6.93 27.52 14.47
CA PHE A 21 6.92 26.07 14.54
C PHE A 21 6.35 25.43 13.26
N PRO A 22 6.84 24.24 12.85
CA PRO A 22 6.38 23.58 11.63
C PRO A 22 4.87 23.30 11.64
N THR A 23 4.22 23.49 10.50
CA THR A 23 2.82 23.11 10.26
C THR A 23 2.73 22.13 9.10
N GLU A 24 1.81 21.18 9.19
CA GLU A 24 1.49 20.24 8.11
C GLU A 24 0.10 20.53 7.56
N TRP A 25 -0.10 20.34 6.25
CA TRP A 25 -1.39 20.51 5.59
C TRP A 25 -1.67 19.41 4.57
N GLY A 26 -2.96 19.13 4.36
CA GLY A 26 -3.43 18.06 3.49
C GLY A 26 -3.92 16.85 4.28
N SER A 27 -4.20 15.77 3.55
CA SER A 27 -4.58 14.48 4.13
C SER A 27 -3.43 13.50 4.06
N ASN A 28 -3.32 12.67 5.09
CA ASN A 28 -2.37 11.58 5.15
C ASN A 28 -0.90 11.98 4.97
N VAL A 29 -0.52 13.08 5.62
CA VAL A 29 0.76 13.76 5.40
C VAL A 29 1.91 12.84 5.83
N ILE A 30 1.80 12.19 6.98
CA ILE A 30 2.85 11.31 7.51
C ILE A 30 3.08 10.13 6.55
N SER A 31 2.00 9.47 6.12
CA SER A 31 2.06 8.36 5.17
C SER A 31 2.65 8.78 3.82
N LYS A 32 2.30 9.98 3.32
CA LYS A 32 2.81 10.50 2.05
C LYS A 32 4.29 10.87 2.13
N VAL A 33 4.71 11.58 3.18
CA VAL A 33 6.11 11.94 3.43
C VAL A 33 6.98 10.69 3.56
N PHE A 34 6.47 9.64 4.23
CA PHE A 34 7.16 8.36 4.29
C PHE A 34 7.37 7.75 2.89
N GLY A 35 6.34 7.74 2.04
CA GLY A 35 6.46 7.27 0.66
C GLY A 35 7.54 8.02 -0.13
N GLU A 36 7.54 9.35 -0.08
CA GLU A 36 8.55 10.19 -0.74
C GLU A 36 9.97 9.90 -0.23
N LYS A 37 10.11 9.69 1.08
CA LYS A 37 11.41 9.28 1.66
C LYS A 37 11.86 7.92 1.14
N MET A 38 10.96 6.95 0.99
CA MET A 38 11.31 5.62 0.47
C MET A 38 11.80 5.68 -0.97
N GLU A 39 11.18 6.51 -1.82
CA GLU A 39 11.63 6.75 -3.19
C GLU A 39 13.09 7.22 -3.23
N VAL A 40 13.40 8.27 -2.47
CA VAL A 40 14.72 8.91 -2.47
C VAL A 40 15.79 8.00 -1.85
N VAL A 41 15.50 7.39 -0.70
CA VAL A 41 16.49 6.58 0.05
C VAL A 41 16.78 5.25 -0.65
N HIS A 42 15.79 4.63 -1.29
CA HIS A 42 15.94 3.31 -1.89
C HIS A 42 16.01 3.32 -3.42
N HIS A 43 16.02 4.50 -4.03
CA HIS A 43 16.05 4.69 -5.48
C HIS A 43 14.99 3.83 -6.17
N VAL A 44 13.74 3.96 -5.70
CA VAL A 44 12.62 3.17 -6.21
C VAL A 44 12.45 3.48 -7.71
N PRO A 45 12.53 2.47 -8.60
CA PRO A 45 12.47 2.73 -10.04
C PRO A 45 11.11 3.30 -10.45
N GLU A 46 11.12 4.31 -11.31
CA GLU A 46 9.93 4.95 -11.84
C GLU A 46 9.91 4.94 -13.38
N ILE A 47 8.72 4.98 -13.96
CA ILE A 47 8.49 5.20 -15.40
C ILE A 47 7.52 6.38 -15.58
N GLU A 48 7.77 7.22 -16.58
CA GLU A 48 6.87 8.32 -16.95
C GLU A 48 5.64 7.79 -17.68
N ALA A 49 4.52 8.51 -17.60
CA ALA A 49 3.28 8.11 -18.28
C ALA A 49 3.45 7.99 -19.80
N THR A 50 4.24 8.88 -20.41
CA THR A 50 4.54 8.87 -21.85
C THR A 50 5.27 7.59 -22.25
N ASP A 51 6.30 7.21 -21.50
CA ASP A 51 7.10 6.01 -21.78
C ASP A 51 6.26 4.74 -21.61
N LEU A 52 5.44 4.67 -20.56
CA LEU A 52 4.54 3.54 -20.35
C LEU A 52 3.50 3.44 -21.47
N HIS A 53 2.91 4.56 -21.89
CA HIS A 53 1.96 4.60 -23.00
C HIS A 53 2.59 4.09 -24.30
N GLU A 54 3.80 4.54 -24.65
CA GLU A 54 4.52 4.05 -25.83
C GLU A 54 4.82 2.54 -25.76
N ARG A 55 5.13 2.01 -24.58
CA ARG A 55 5.33 0.56 -24.39
C ARG A 55 4.03 -0.23 -24.58
N ILE A 56 2.91 0.29 -24.10
CA ILE A 56 1.58 -0.30 -24.30
C ILE A 56 1.23 -0.32 -25.79
N GLU A 57 1.37 0.80 -26.49
CA GLU A 57 1.05 0.91 -27.93
C GLU A 57 1.94 0.01 -28.80
N ARG A 58 3.20 -0.19 -28.40
CA ARG A 58 4.11 -1.11 -29.07
C ARG A 58 3.78 -2.59 -28.82
N GLY A 59 2.94 -2.89 -27.82
CA GLY A 59 2.61 -4.25 -27.42
C GLY A 59 3.73 -4.94 -26.62
N ASP A 60 4.51 -4.18 -25.85
CA ASP A 60 5.50 -4.75 -24.94
C ASP A 60 4.83 -5.68 -23.91
N LYS A 61 5.59 -6.66 -23.41
CA LYS A 61 5.12 -7.55 -22.35
C LYS A 61 5.12 -6.80 -21.02
N LEU A 62 3.93 -6.39 -20.57
CA LEU A 62 3.72 -5.62 -19.36
C LEU A 62 2.67 -6.29 -18.47
N VAL A 63 2.83 -6.16 -17.15
CA VAL A 63 1.76 -6.40 -16.18
C VAL A 63 1.61 -5.17 -15.30
N ILE A 64 0.44 -4.54 -15.33
CA ILE A 64 0.18 -3.30 -14.58
C ILE A 64 -0.69 -3.63 -13.36
N LEU A 65 -0.16 -3.40 -12.16
CA LEU A 65 -0.75 -3.72 -10.87
C LEU A 65 -1.20 -2.45 -10.16
N ASP A 66 -2.51 -2.27 -9.98
CA ASP A 66 -3.07 -1.11 -9.28
C ASP A 66 -3.23 -1.39 -7.78
N THR A 67 -2.49 -0.62 -6.97
CA THR A 67 -2.38 -0.82 -5.51
C THR A 67 -3.44 -0.10 -4.69
N ARG A 68 -4.39 0.56 -5.35
CA ARG A 68 -5.52 1.24 -4.70
C ARG A 68 -6.58 0.25 -4.22
N THR A 69 -7.66 0.75 -3.61
CA THR A 69 -8.80 -0.13 -3.32
C THR A 69 -9.48 -0.57 -4.62
N PRO A 70 -10.18 -1.72 -4.62
CA PRO A 70 -10.95 -2.18 -5.78
C PRO A 70 -11.93 -1.12 -6.29
N GLU A 71 -12.57 -0.36 -5.39
CA GLU A 71 -13.52 0.68 -5.74
C GLU A 71 -12.85 1.89 -6.42
N GLU A 72 -11.64 2.26 -5.97
CA GLU A 72 -10.85 3.30 -6.64
C GLU A 72 -10.43 2.85 -8.05
N TYR A 73 -10.02 1.58 -8.21
CA TYR A 73 -9.63 0.99 -9.49
C TYR A 73 -10.82 0.90 -10.46
N GLN A 74 -11.99 0.43 -10.01
CA GLN A 74 -13.18 0.33 -10.86
C GLN A 74 -13.67 1.68 -11.35
N ARG A 75 -13.52 2.75 -10.56
CA ARG A 75 -13.88 4.11 -10.99
C ARG A 75 -13.07 4.55 -12.20
N PHE A 76 -11.77 4.27 -12.18
CA PHE A 76 -10.85 4.51 -13.29
C PHE A 76 -9.51 3.81 -13.02
N CYS A 77 -8.84 3.34 -14.07
CA CYS A 77 -7.53 2.71 -13.99
C CYS A 77 -6.69 2.98 -15.25
N ILE A 78 -5.41 2.62 -15.20
CA ILE A 78 -4.57 2.57 -16.40
C ILE A 78 -5.12 1.44 -17.30
N PRO A 79 -5.29 1.68 -18.62
CA PRO A 79 -5.77 0.66 -19.55
C PRO A 79 -5.00 -0.64 -19.44
N GLY A 80 -5.71 -1.77 -19.37
CA GLY A 80 -5.12 -3.11 -19.26
C GLY A 80 -4.51 -3.46 -17.89
N GLY A 81 -4.52 -2.54 -16.92
CA GLY A 81 -4.08 -2.85 -15.55
C GLY A 81 -5.05 -3.76 -14.82
N ARG A 82 -4.63 -4.35 -13.70
CA ARG A 82 -5.46 -5.18 -12.81
C ARG A 82 -5.41 -4.67 -11.37
N SER A 83 -6.47 -4.88 -10.62
CA SER A 83 -6.52 -4.52 -9.21
C SER A 83 -5.71 -5.51 -8.37
N VAL A 84 -4.78 -4.99 -7.55
CA VAL A 84 -4.06 -5.73 -6.51
C VAL A 84 -3.83 -4.78 -5.34
N PRO A 85 -4.77 -4.68 -4.38
CA PRO A 85 -4.66 -3.75 -3.26
C PRO A 85 -3.33 -3.92 -2.53
N GLY A 86 -2.71 -2.82 -2.10
CA GLY A 86 -1.31 -2.86 -1.61
C GLY A 86 -1.02 -3.87 -0.48
N GLY A 87 -2.01 -4.21 0.35
CA GLY A 87 -1.87 -5.25 1.38
C GLY A 87 -1.81 -6.69 0.84
N GLU A 88 -2.37 -6.91 -0.34
CA GLU A 88 -2.38 -8.20 -1.05
C GLU A 88 -1.16 -8.37 -1.94
N LEU A 89 -0.46 -7.29 -2.29
CA LEU A 89 0.59 -7.31 -3.31
C LEU A 89 1.68 -8.35 -3.02
N ALA A 90 2.26 -8.35 -1.82
CA ALA A 90 3.31 -9.29 -1.46
C ALA A 90 2.82 -10.75 -1.45
N LEU A 91 1.56 -10.98 -1.06
CA LEU A 91 0.97 -12.31 -0.98
C LEU A 91 0.63 -12.89 -2.36
N ARG A 92 0.23 -12.02 -3.31
CA ARG A 92 -0.35 -12.45 -4.59
C ARG A 92 0.61 -12.32 -5.78
N VAL A 93 1.64 -11.47 -5.70
CA VAL A 93 2.46 -11.13 -6.88
C VAL A 93 3.12 -12.36 -7.50
N THR A 94 3.63 -13.28 -6.69
CA THR A 94 4.26 -14.52 -7.19
C THR A 94 3.30 -15.32 -8.06
N ASP A 95 2.06 -15.49 -7.61
CA ASP A 95 1.03 -16.20 -8.37
C ASP A 95 0.52 -15.43 -9.59
N ILE A 96 0.56 -14.10 -9.54
CA ILE A 96 0.23 -13.24 -10.69
C ILE A 96 1.31 -13.33 -11.77
N THR A 97 2.58 -13.47 -11.38
CA THR A 97 3.71 -13.36 -12.31
C THR A 97 4.37 -14.68 -12.69
N LYS A 98 4.08 -15.79 -12.00
CA LYS A 98 4.76 -17.09 -12.20
C LYS A 98 4.67 -17.64 -13.64
N ASP A 99 3.55 -17.37 -14.32
CA ASP A 99 3.29 -17.85 -15.67
C ASP A 99 3.62 -16.80 -16.74
N LEU A 100 4.13 -15.63 -16.34
CA LEU A 100 4.56 -14.58 -17.26
C LEU A 100 5.97 -14.85 -17.75
N ASP A 101 6.28 -14.34 -18.95
CA ASP A 101 7.64 -14.43 -19.47
C ASP A 101 8.60 -13.63 -18.58
N LYS A 102 9.85 -14.11 -18.45
CA LYS A 102 10.87 -13.49 -17.58
C LYS A 102 11.25 -12.05 -17.98
N ASP A 103 10.99 -11.68 -19.23
CA ASP A 103 11.20 -10.33 -19.76
C ASP A 103 9.97 -9.41 -19.57
N THR A 104 8.88 -9.92 -18.99
CA THR A 104 7.70 -9.11 -18.66
C THR A 104 8.06 -8.04 -17.64
N THR A 105 7.68 -6.80 -17.91
CA THR A 105 7.91 -5.66 -17.01
C THR A 105 6.73 -5.50 -16.06
N VAL A 106 7.00 -5.45 -14.76
CA VAL A 106 5.97 -5.19 -13.73
C VAL A 106 5.83 -3.69 -13.50
N ILE A 107 4.64 -3.15 -13.67
CA ILE A 107 4.34 -1.75 -13.44
C ILE A 107 3.41 -1.62 -12.24
N VAL A 108 3.82 -0.89 -11.21
CA VAL A 108 2.99 -0.65 -10.03
C VAL A 108 2.36 0.74 -10.11
N ASN A 109 1.04 0.82 -10.03
CA ASN A 109 0.27 2.06 -10.19
C ASN A 109 -0.51 2.43 -8.91
N CYS A 110 -0.78 3.73 -8.77
CA CYS A 110 -1.83 4.24 -7.89
C CYS A 110 -2.45 5.53 -8.48
N ALA A 111 -3.15 6.33 -7.68
CA ALA A 111 -3.75 7.58 -8.18
C ALA A 111 -2.74 8.72 -8.32
N GLY A 112 -1.68 8.68 -7.50
CA GLY A 112 -0.63 9.69 -7.41
C GLY A 112 0.71 8.99 -7.30
N ARG A 113 1.37 9.05 -6.12
CA ARG A 113 2.74 8.52 -5.96
C ARG A 113 2.90 7.53 -4.81
N THR A 114 2.31 7.82 -3.65
CA THR A 114 2.63 7.11 -2.40
C THR A 114 2.47 5.59 -2.47
N ARG A 115 1.31 5.11 -2.92
CA ARG A 115 1.04 3.66 -2.98
C ARG A 115 1.83 2.96 -4.08
N SER A 116 2.09 3.61 -5.21
CA SER A 116 2.95 3.03 -6.26
C SER A 116 4.40 2.94 -5.81
N ILE A 117 4.93 3.95 -5.12
CA ILE A 117 6.28 3.90 -4.54
C ILE A 117 6.39 2.76 -3.52
N ILE A 118 5.47 2.69 -2.55
CA ILE A 118 5.51 1.64 -1.53
C ILE A 118 5.35 0.25 -2.17
N GLY A 119 4.40 0.06 -3.08
CA GLY A 119 4.21 -1.21 -3.77
C GLY A 119 5.43 -1.62 -4.61
N THR A 120 6.06 -0.67 -5.31
CA THR A 120 7.31 -0.94 -6.06
C THR A 120 8.44 -1.32 -5.11
N ARG A 121 8.56 -0.65 -3.96
CA ARG A 121 9.56 -0.97 -2.95
C ARG A 121 9.35 -2.37 -2.34
N VAL A 122 8.10 -2.77 -2.10
CA VAL A 122 7.76 -4.14 -1.67
C VAL A 122 8.31 -5.14 -2.67
N LEU A 123 7.98 -5.00 -3.96
CA LEU A 123 8.43 -5.91 -5.00
C LEU A 123 9.96 -5.92 -5.17
N GLN A 124 10.61 -4.76 -5.06
CA GLN A 124 12.07 -4.67 -5.07
C GLN A 124 12.70 -5.46 -3.91
N ARG A 125 12.11 -5.41 -2.70
CA ARG A 125 12.59 -6.21 -1.54
C ARG A 125 12.37 -7.70 -1.71
N MET A 126 11.31 -8.08 -2.42
CA MET A 126 11.02 -9.45 -2.84
C MET A 126 11.90 -9.95 -3.99
N GLY A 127 12.75 -9.07 -4.57
CA GLY A 127 13.76 -9.46 -5.56
C GLY A 127 13.35 -9.27 -7.02
N PHE A 128 12.22 -8.61 -7.30
CA PHE A 128 11.89 -8.22 -8.67
C PHE A 128 12.93 -7.23 -9.20
N THR A 129 13.34 -7.40 -10.45
CA THR A 129 14.38 -6.59 -11.11
C THR A 129 13.86 -5.78 -12.28
N ASN A 130 12.91 -6.31 -13.05
CA ASN A 130 12.27 -5.61 -14.16
C ASN A 130 10.92 -5.01 -13.70
N LEU A 131 11.00 -3.99 -12.84
CA LEU A 131 9.83 -3.32 -12.30
C LEU A 131 9.98 -1.79 -12.29
N PHE A 132 8.85 -1.10 -12.40
CA PHE A 132 8.76 0.35 -12.26
C PHE A 132 7.48 0.75 -11.53
N GLY A 133 7.52 1.80 -10.73
CA GLY A 133 6.34 2.54 -10.30
C GLY A 133 5.92 3.52 -11.39
N LEU A 134 4.63 3.59 -11.72
CA LEU A 134 4.13 4.66 -12.60
C LEU A 134 4.21 5.99 -11.85
N LYS A 135 5.05 6.90 -12.33
CA LYS A 135 5.24 8.22 -11.74
C LYS A 135 3.96 9.03 -11.87
N ASN A 136 3.54 9.62 -10.75
CA ASN A 136 2.28 10.37 -10.63
C ASN A 136 0.99 9.57 -10.93
N GLY A 137 1.09 8.27 -11.20
CA GLY A 137 -0.05 7.36 -11.31
C GLY A 137 -1.08 7.79 -12.36
N THR A 138 -2.35 7.49 -12.11
CA THR A 138 -3.45 7.90 -13.00
C THR A 138 -3.57 9.41 -13.17
N SER A 139 -3.15 10.21 -12.17
CA SER A 139 -3.14 11.67 -12.30
C SER A 139 -2.12 12.12 -13.34
N GLY A 140 -0.91 11.55 -13.29
CA GLY A 140 0.14 11.78 -14.30
C GLY A 140 -0.30 11.34 -15.70
N TRP A 141 -0.99 10.20 -15.79
CA TRP A 141 -1.56 9.68 -17.04
C TRP A 141 -2.51 10.67 -17.73
N VAL A 142 -3.46 11.22 -16.96
CA VAL A 142 -4.41 12.22 -17.46
C VAL A 142 -3.72 13.53 -17.82
N LEU A 143 -2.77 13.99 -17.01
CA LEU A 143 -2.00 15.20 -17.28
C LEU A 143 -1.15 15.08 -18.56
N ALA A 144 -0.71 13.88 -18.91
CA ALA A 144 -0.03 13.59 -20.16
C ALA A 144 -0.97 13.50 -21.38
N GLY A 145 -2.29 13.63 -21.17
CA GLY A 145 -3.29 13.65 -22.23
C GLY A 145 -3.85 12.28 -22.63
N TYR A 146 -3.61 11.24 -21.82
CA TYR A 146 -4.07 9.89 -22.11
C TYR A 146 -5.38 9.56 -21.38
N GLU A 147 -6.19 8.72 -22.02
CA GLU A 147 -7.47 8.27 -21.46
C GLU A 147 -7.27 7.14 -20.44
N LEU A 148 -8.05 7.19 -19.36
CA LEU A 148 -8.14 6.11 -18.38
C LEU A 148 -9.25 5.14 -18.77
N GLU A 149 -9.06 3.86 -18.48
CA GLU A 149 -10.13 2.88 -18.55
C GLU A 149 -11.05 3.04 -17.34
N THR A 150 -12.38 2.94 -17.53
CA THR A 150 -13.38 3.06 -16.47
C THR A 150 -14.24 1.82 -16.41
N GLY A 151 -14.64 1.38 -15.20
CA GLY A 151 -15.51 0.22 -15.02
C GLY A 151 -14.81 -1.13 -15.20
N ALA A 152 -13.47 -1.15 -15.19
CA ALA A 152 -12.70 -2.37 -15.31
C ALA A 152 -13.01 -3.35 -14.18
N ASP A 153 -13.17 -4.63 -14.50
CA ASP A 153 -13.62 -5.69 -13.59
C ASP A 153 -12.55 -6.74 -13.27
N ARG A 154 -11.29 -6.49 -13.69
CA ARG A 154 -10.11 -7.33 -13.39
C ARG A 154 -9.71 -7.22 -11.92
N LEU A 155 -10.57 -7.75 -11.06
CA LEU A 155 -10.50 -7.71 -9.60
C LEU A 155 -10.07 -9.04 -8.98
N ASP A 156 -10.12 -10.13 -9.75
CA ASP A 156 -9.79 -11.45 -9.26
C ASP A 156 -8.35 -11.50 -8.73
N LEU A 157 -8.20 -11.98 -7.50
CA LEU A 157 -6.92 -12.28 -6.89
C LEU A 157 -6.71 -13.79 -6.94
N PRO A 158 -5.59 -14.29 -7.49
CA PRO A 158 -5.32 -15.72 -7.47
C PRO A 158 -5.17 -16.21 -6.03
N GLU A 159 -5.68 -17.39 -5.73
CA GLU A 159 -5.42 -18.03 -4.44
C GLU A 159 -3.91 -18.22 -4.24
N PRO A 160 -3.36 -17.94 -3.04
CA PRO A 160 -1.93 -18.00 -2.82
C PRO A 160 -1.47 -19.45 -2.92
N SER A 161 -0.55 -19.74 -3.84
CA SER A 161 0.05 -21.07 -3.92
C SER A 161 1.03 -21.30 -2.77
N VAL A 162 1.49 -22.55 -2.61
CA VAL A 162 2.56 -22.88 -1.64
C VAL A 162 3.81 -22.03 -1.90
N GLU A 163 4.14 -21.78 -3.17
CA GLU A 163 5.27 -20.93 -3.56
C GLU A 163 5.01 -19.45 -3.24
N GLY A 164 3.80 -18.94 -3.52
CA GLY A 164 3.40 -17.58 -3.20
C GLY A 164 3.45 -17.29 -1.70
N ILE A 165 2.92 -18.21 -0.88
CA ILE A 165 2.97 -18.14 0.58
C ILE A 165 4.41 -18.13 1.06
N ALA A 166 5.25 -19.07 0.60
CA ALA A 166 6.65 -19.14 1.02
C ALA A 166 7.44 -17.86 0.66
N ALA A 167 7.18 -17.27 -0.51
CA ALA A 167 7.79 -16.01 -0.91
C ALA A 167 7.33 -14.83 -0.04
N ALA A 168 6.04 -14.78 0.31
CA ALA A 168 5.48 -13.75 1.18
C ALA A 168 5.99 -13.87 2.63
N GLU A 169 6.12 -15.09 3.16
CA GLU A 169 6.69 -15.37 4.48
C GLU A 169 8.16 -14.97 4.53
N ALA A 170 8.97 -15.34 3.52
CA ALA A 170 10.36 -14.92 3.43
C ALA A 170 10.52 -13.40 3.39
N TYR A 171 9.60 -12.70 2.72
CA TYR A 171 9.55 -11.24 2.73
C TYR A 171 9.18 -10.68 4.12
N ALA A 172 8.20 -11.28 4.81
CA ALA A 172 7.80 -10.89 6.15
C ALA A 172 8.91 -11.09 7.19
N ASP A 173 9.67 -12.18 7.10
CA ASP A 173 10.82 -12.43 7.97
C ASP A 173 11.93 -11.39 7.73
N LYS A 174 12.24 -11.10 6.46
CA LYS A 174 13.19 -10.04 6.11
C LYS A 174 12.75 -8.67 6.62
N LEU A 175 11.46 -8.36 6.55
CA LEU A 175 10.89 -7.14 7.15
C LEU A 175 11.08 -7.11 8.67
N ALA A 176 10.82 -8.22 9.34
CA ALA A 176 10.98 -8.32 10.79
C ALA A 176 12.43 -8.09 11.23
N ASP A 177 13.39 -8.66 10.51
CA ASP A 177 14.81 -8.51 10.77
C ASP A 177 15.32 -7.10 10.47
N GLU A 178 14.96 -6.53 9.32
CA GLU A 178 15.48 -5.23 8.86
C GLU A 178 14.80 -4.04 9.57
N ASP A 179 13.49 -4.13 9.82
CA ASP A 179 12.67 -3.01 10.31
C ASP A 179 12.21 -3.18 11.77
N GLY A 180 12.61 -4.28 12.43
CA GLY A 180 12.34 -4.52 13.85
C GLY A 180 10.89 -4.87 14.16
N VAL A 181 10.16 -5.46 13.22
CA VAL A 181 8.79 -5.93 13.45
C VAL A 181 8.82 -7.08 14.46
N ARG A 182 8.04 -6.95 15.53
CA ARG A 182 8.01 -7.94 16.61
C ARG A 182 6.81 -8.86 16.48
N TYR A 183 7.08 -10.16 16.40
CA TYR A 183 6.06 -11.19 16.54
C TYR A 183 5.57 -11.31 17.98
N MET A 184 4.36 -11.82 18.15
CA MET A 184 3.79 -12.19 19.44
C MET A 184 3.00 -13.49 19.33
N ASP A 185 2.97 -14.24 20.43
CA ASP A 185 2.14 -15.43 20.54
C ASP A 185 0.70 -15.10 20.98
N ILE A 186 -0.16 -16.12 20.94
CA ILE A 186 -1.58 -16.01 21.31
C ILE A 186 -1.75 -15.61 22.79
N ALA A 187 -0.90 -16.13 23.68
CA ALA A 187 -1.01 -15.84 25.12
C ALA A 187 -0.75 -14.35 25.41
N LYS A 188 0.28 -13.78 24.79
CA LYS A 188 0.58 -12.35 24.87
C LYS A 188 -0.52 -11.51 24.25
N LEU A 189 -1.06 -11.91 23.08
CA LEU A 189 -2.19 -11.22 22.45
C LEU A 189 -3.43 -11.19 23.36
N GLN A 190 -3.79 -12.32 23.97
CA GLN A 190 -4.91 -12.42 24.91
C GLN A 190 -4.70 -11.51 26.13
N SER A 191 -3.49 -11.45 26.66
CA SER A 191 -3.14 -10.55 27.77
C SER A 191 -3.31 -9.07 27.39
N MET A 192 -2.87 -8.68 26.18
CA MET A 192 -3.05 -7.32 25.68
C MET A 192 -4.53 -6.97 25.45
N LEU A 193 -5.31 -7.89 24.88
CA LEU A 193 -6.76 -7.70 24.67
C LEU A 193 -7.52 -7.54 25.99
N ALA A 194 -7.10 -8.23 27.05
CA ALA A 194 -7.67 -8.10 28.39
C ALA A 194 -7.32 -6.77 29.06
N ASN A 195 -6.19 -6.15 28.71
CA ASN A 195 -5.70 -4.90 29.28
C ASN A 195 -5.89 -3.68 28.36
N ARG A 196 -6.63 -3.82 27.25
CA ARG A 196 -6.80 -2.78 26.20
C ARG A 196 -7.36 -1.43 26.66
N GLU A 197 -8.00 -1.38 27.83
CA GLU A 197 -8.51 -0.12 28.41
C GLU A 197 -7.41 0.67 29.14
N LYS A 198 -6.29 0.02 29.46
CA LYS A 198 -5.15 0.60 30.18
C LYS A 198 -3.96 0.90 29.27
N GLU A 199 -3.89 0.22 28.13
CA GLU A 199 -2.80 0.36 27.16
C GLU A 199 -3.31 0.96 25.86
N ALA A 200 -2.57 1.92 25.30
CA ALA A 200 -2.82 2.45 23.97
C ALA A 200 -2.37 1.43 22.91
N ALA A 201 -3.20 0.41 22.67
CA ALA A 201 -2.97 -0.62 21.67
C ALA A 201 -4.08 -0.61 20.61
N PHE A 202 -3.69 -0.66 19.33
CA PHE A 202 -4.59 -0.81 18.20
C PHE A 202 -4.52 -2.24 17.67
N PHE A 203 -5.66 -2.91 17.61
CA PHE A 203 -5.79 -4.26 17.06
C PHE A 203 -6.43 -4.14 15.69
N VAL A 204 -5.65 -4.44 14.65
CA VAL A 204 -6.03 -4.16 13.26
C VAL A 204 -5.99 -5.45 12.45
N ASP A 205 -7.09 -5.75 11.76
CA ASP A 205 -7.16 -6.84 10.78
C ASP A 205 -6.94 -6.25 9.38
N VAL A 206 -5.83 -6.65 8.76
CA VAL A 206 -5.34 -6.10 7.49
C VAL A 206 -5.79 -6.89 6.26
N ARG A 207 -6.54 -7.98 6.47
CA ARG A 207 -7.03 -8.88 5.41
C ARG A 207 -8.12 -8.22 4.57
N THR A 208 -8.56 -8.91 3.53
CA THR A 208 -9.70 -8.47 2.71
C THR A 208 -10.98 -8.35 3.55
N ILE A 209 -11.95 -7.58 3.05
CA ILE A 209 -13.23 -7.42 3.75
C ILE A 209 -13.97 -8.76 3.84
N GLN A 210 -13.89 -9.59 2.79
CA GLN A 210 -14.54 -10.89 2.74
C GLN A 210 -13.99 -11.84 3.82
N GLU A 211 -12.66 -11.85 4.02
CA GLU A 211 -12.04 -12.64 5.09
C GLU A 211 -12.39 -12.13 6.49
N TYR A 212 -12.45 -10.81 6.68
CA TYR A 212 -12.83 -10.21 7.95
C TYR A 212 -14.29 -10.52 8.32
N GLU A 213 -15.21 -10.35 7.37
CA GLU A 213 -16.63 -10.66 7.55
C GLU A 213 -16.89 -12.16 7.70
N GLY A 214 -16.07 -13.00 7.05
CA GLY A 214 -16.10 -14.46 7.22
C GLY A 214 -15.64 -14.93 8.61
N GLY A 215 -14.91 -14.09 9.35
CA GLY A 215 -14.52 -14.35 10.73
C GLY A 215 -13.23 -13.62 11.11
N HIS A 216 -13.24 -12.93 12.25
CA HIS A 216 -12.10 -12.17 12.76
C HIS A 216 -11.98 -12.29 14.28
N ILE A 217 -10.82 -11.90 14.80
CA ILE A 217 -10.53 -11.92 16.24
C ILE A 217 -11.37 -10.81 16.92
N PRO A 218 -12.16 -11.13 17.96
CA PRO A 218 -12.94 -10.12 18.66
C PRO A 218 -12.09 -8.96 19.19
N GLY A 219 -12.54 -7.73 18.92
CA GLY A 219 -11.85 -6.50 19.31
C GLY A 219 -10.88 -5.95 18.26
N PHE A 220 -10.58 -6.72 17.20
CA PHE A 220 -9.88 -6.20 16.04
C PHE A 220 -10.81 -5.33 15.20
N ARG A 221 -10.26 -4.27 14.60
CA ARG A 221 -10.96 -3.44 13.62
C ARG A 221 -10.43 -3.74 12.24
N TRP A 222 -11.34 -3.91 11.28
CA TRP A 222 -10.94 -4.04 9.89
C TRP A 222 -10.34 -2.74 9.38
N PHE A 223 -9.12 -2.83 8.85
CA PHE A 223 -8.47 -1.75 8.14
C PHE A 223 -7.49 -2.42 7.15
N PRO A 224 -7.84 -2.50 5.84
CA PRO A 224 -7.06 -3.32 4.91
C PRO A 224 -5.63 -2.80 4.77
N GLY A 225 -4.65 -3.70 4.65
CA GLY A 225 -3.23 -3.39 4.87
C GLY A 225 -2.70 -2.20 4.07
N GLY A 226 -3.00 -2.13 2.77
CA GLY A 226 -2.59 -1.01 1.93
C GLY A 226 -3.17 0.35 2.38
N GLN A 227 -4.37 0.35 2.98
CA GLN A 227 -5.00 1.54 3.51
C GLN A 227 -4.48 1.90 4.90
N VAL A 228 -4.11 0.91 5.74
CA VAL A 228 -3.44 1.17 7.02
C VAL A 228 -2.16 1.97 6.81
N VAL A 229 -1.35 1.58 5.81
CA VAL A 229 -0.11 2.29 5.46
C VAL A 229 -0.41 3.66 4.85
N GLN A 230 -1.43 3.77 4.00
CA GLN A 230 -1.77 5.03 3.32
C GLN A 230 -2.49 6.05 4.22
N ARG A 231 -3.12 5.62 5.32
CA ARG A 231 -4.00 6.45 6.16
C ARG A 231 -3.74 6.21 7.66
N SER A 232 -2.48 6.29 8.08
CA SER A 232 -2.08 5.99 9.46
C SER A 232 -2.31 7.13 10.46
N ASP A 233 -2.72 8.31 9.98
CA ASP A 233 -2.88 9.58 10.70
C ASP A 233 -4.31 10.13 10.64
#